data_AF-A0A844G403-F1
#
_entry.id   AF-A0A844G403-F1
#
_cell.length_a   1.000
_cell.length_b   1.000
_cell.length_c   1.000
_cell.angle_alpha   90.00
_cell.angle_beta   90.00
_cell.angle_gamma   90.00
#
_symmetry.space_group_name_H-M   'P 1'
#
loop_
_entity.id
_entity.type
_entity.pdbx_description
1 polymer ?
#
loop_
_entity_poly.entity_id
_entity_poly.type
_entity_poly.pdbx_seq_one_letter_code
_entity_poly.pdbx_strand_id
1 'polypeptide(L)'
;MTCYRTHICCTANREPEVEALLERVVPAIGADVLALGIPELAGVCLGGGYGRGEGGVCAGPDGVPRLFNDLDFFVFSSGAGRRRKREIDRAVEPVARRWTRALGIDVDFGPVKNTGDLGRVSHTLMFQELKHGYWQVCGEADVLAALPALRESELPPLEGARLLLNRGMGLLMAAERVRDGAEDAGFVLRNLNKAVLGGAEAQLICAHRYRWRARERLEAFGALAAERGLAPERVQEYAAALEFRRTPHVCPPDDWRAAWERARGFWCESVAGAAGCAADAETETVLRQLHAGCALHGRKGIRNLLRWVAKTHSPGSVCDWLDAPELRMLRRIYRLLAAAEPDRNGPGVPEERALLYRLWRVIS
;
A
#
# COMPACT_ATOMS: atom_id res chain seq x y z
N MET A 1 26.42 14.34 10.57
CA MET A 1 25.08 13.83 10.21
C MET A 1 24.52 13.14 11.43
N THR A 2 23.36 13.57 11.91
CA THR A 2 22.67 12.89 13.01
C THR A 2 21.79 11.80 12.41
N CYS A 3 21.97 10.56 12.85
CA CYS A 3 21.18 9.42 12.41
C CYS A 3 20.03 9.22 13.42
N TYR A 4 18.79 9.36 12.95
CA TYR A 4 17.60 9.05 13.75
C TYR A 4 17.00 7.74 13.26
N ARG A 5 16.85 6.77 14.15
CA ARG A 5 16.29 5.46 13.82
C ARG A 5 15.45 4.95 14.98
N THR A 6 14.27 4.42 14.67
CA THR A 6 13.34 3.92 15.68
C THR A 6 13.54 2.45 16.03
N HIS A 7 14.23 1.69 15.17
CA HIS A 7 14.47 0.25 15.32
C HIS A 7 15.96 -0.06 15.17
N ILE A 8 16.47 -1.07 15.86
CA ILE A 8 17.90 -1.46 15.74
C ILE A 8 18.14 -2.33 14.49
N CYS A 9 17.14 -3.10 14.06
CA CYS A 9 17.21 -3.98 12.89
C CYS A 9 16.19 -3.53 11.83
N CYS A 10 16.49 -3.73 10.56
CA CYS A 10 15.59 -3.41 9.44
C CYS A 10 14.77 -4.63 8.97
N THR A 11 15.23 -5.84 9.23
CA THR A 11 14.63 -7.09 8.77
C THR A 11 13.86 -7.78 9.89
N ALA A 12 12.80 -8.48 9.52
CA ALA A 12 11.93 -9.16 10.48
C ALA A 12 12.58 -10.39 11.12
N ASN A 13 13.49 -11.06 10.41
CA ASN A 13 14.25 -12.22 10.88
C ASN A 13 15.64 -11.86 11.42
N ARG A 14 16.05 -10.58 11.35
CA ARG A 14 17.37 -10.08 11.79
C ARG A 14 18.53 -10.79 11.07
N GLU A 15 18.37 -11.03 9.77
CA GLU A 15 19.38 -11.71 8.95
C GLU A 15 20.70 -10.91 8.93
N PRO A 16 21.80 -11.39 9.55
CA PRO A 16 22.99 -10.56 9.76
C PRO A 16 23.62 -10.01 8.48
N GLU A 17 23.66 -10.81 7.41
CA GLU A 17 24.26 -10.38 6.14
C GLU A 17 23.46 -9.25 5.49
N VAL A 18 22.13 -9.32 5.56
CA VAL A 18 21.24 -8.30 5.01
C VAL A 18 21.22 -7.05 5.87
N GLU A 19 21.27 -7.19 7.20
CA GLU A 19 21.44 -6.04 8.09
C GLU A 19 22.76 -5.31 7.80
N ALA A 20 23.88 -6.03 7.66
CA ALA A 20 25.16 -5.44 7.33
C ALA A 20 25.17 -4.77 5.95
N LEU A 21 24.46 -5.34 4.97
CA LEU A 21 24.21 -4.70 3.68
C LEU A 21 23.47 -3.38 3.86
N LEU A 22 22.35 -3.37 4.61
CA LEU A 22 21.52 -2.18 4.85
C LEU A 22 22.29 -1.09 5.60
N GLU A 23 23.08 -1.45 6.61
CA GLU A 23 23.97 -0.53 7.34
C GLU A 23 24.99 0.17 6.44
N ARG A 24 25.38 -0.47 5.33
CA ARG A 24 26.26 0.13 4.33
C ARG A 24 25.51 0.96 3.29
N VAL A 25 24.43 0.41 2.70
CA VAL A 25 23.80 1.01 1.51
C VAL A 25 22.86 2.15 1.86
N VAL A 26 22.16 2.07 2.99
CA VAL A 26 21.16 3.09 3.38
C VAL A 26 21.83 4.44 3.66
N PRO A 27 22.95 4.52 4.42
CA PRO A 27 23.71 5.76 4.54
C PRO A 27 24.33 6.24 3.23
N ALA A 28 24.77 5.33 2.35
CA ALA A 28 25.35 5.68 1.06
C ALA A 28 24.30 6.34 0.12
N ILE A 29 23.06 5.84 0.12
CA ILE A 29 21.93 6.47 -0.57
C ILE A 29 21.71 7.89 -0.02
N GLY A 30 21.71 8.05 1.31
CA GLY A 30 21.58 9.37 1.94
C GLY A 30 22.70 10.34 1.54
N ALA A 31 23.94 9.85 1.43
CA ALA A 31 25.08 10.65 0.98
C ALA A 31 24.95 11.10 -0.48
N ASP A 32 24.46 10.24 -1.39
CA ASP A 32 24.22 10.64 -2.77
C ASP A 32 23.13 11.69 -2.88
N VAL A 33 22.06 11.58 -2.08
CA VAL A 33 20.99 12.59 -2.07
C VAL A 33 21.52 13.93 -1.55
N LEU A 34 22.36 13.93 -0.51
CA LEU A 34 23.02 15.15 -0.03
C LEU A 34 23.96 15.76 -1.08
N ALA A 35 24.67 14.94 -1.84
CA ALA A 35 25.57 15.40 -2.90
C ALA A 35 24.84 16.15 -4.04
N LEU A 36 23.51 16.00 -4.15
CA LEU A 36 22.70 16.81 -5.08
C LEU A 36 22.64 18.30 -4.68
N GLY A 37 23.04 18.66 -3.45
CA GLY A 37 23.15 20.05 -3.01
C GLY A 37 21.81 20.79 -2.97
N ILE A 38 20.70 20.10 -2.65
CA ILE A 38 19.35 20.65 -2.64
C ILE A 38 19.17 21.54 -1.40
N PRO A 39 19.10 22.88 -1.52
CA PRO A 39 19.11 23.78 -0.35
C PRO A 39 17.88 23.63 0.55
N GLU A 40 16.73 23.28 -0.03
CA GLU A 40 15.47 23.14 0.71
C GLU A 40 15.29 21.75 1.35
N LEU A 41 16.22 20.82 1.17
CA LEU A 41 16.09 19.46 1.69
C LEU A 41 16.16 19.46 3.22
N ALA A 42 15.04 19.14 3.87
CA ALA A 42 14.96 19.05 5.33
C ALA A 42 15.38 17.67 5.84
N GLY A 43 15.08 16.62 5.07
CA GLY A 43 15.51 15.27 5.42
C GLY A 43 14.97 14.22 4.47
N VAL A 44 15.53 13.02 4.58
CA VAL A 44 15.07 11.82 3.88
C VAL A 44 14.98 10.68 4.87
N CYS A 45 13.88 9.95 4.85
CA CYS A 45 13.63 8.83 5.74
C CYS A 45 13.35 7.56 4.94
N LEU A 46 14.06 6.47 5.21
CA LEU A 46 13.65 5.13 4.83
C LEU A 46 12.45 4.72 5.70
N GLY A 47 11.33 4.43 5.05
CA GLY A 47 10.11 3.91 5.66
C GLY A 47 9.84 2.48 5.23
N GLY A 48 8.57 2.16 5.01
CA GLY A 48 8.15 0.84 4.52
C GLY A 48 8.50 -0.30 5.49
N GLY A 49 8.66 -1.51 4.96
CA GLY A 49 9.01 -2.69 5.78
C GLY A 49 10.36 -2.53 6.49
N TYR A 50 11.39 -2.08 5.77
CA TYR A 50 12.74 -1.97 6.32
C TYR A 50 12.86 -0.88 7.39
N GLY A 51 12.21 0.28 7.21
CA GLY A 51 12.15 1.32 8.24
C GLY A 51 11.48 0.86 9.54
N ARG A 52 10.56 -0.10 9.47
CA ARG A 52 9.83 -0.67 10.62
C ARG A 52 10.48 -1.89 11.27
N GLY A 53 11.60 -2.38 10.74
CA GLY A 53 12.14 -3.66 11.20
C GLY A 53 11.32 -4.87 10.75
N GLU A 54 10.48 -4.71 9.74
CA GLU A 54 9.61 -5.73 9.15
C GLU A 54 10.05 -6.11 7.73
N GLY A 55 11.26 -5.74 7.32
CA GLY A 55 11.80 -6.02 6.00
C GLY A 55 11.88 -7.53 5.73
N GLY A 56 11.38 -7.94 4.57
CA GLY A 56 11.42 -9.34 4.13
C GLY A 56 12.79 -9.69 3.56
N VAL A 57 13.24 -10.91 3.85
CA VAL A 57 14.47 -11.48 3.32
C VAL A 57 14.15 -12.78 2.62
N CYS A 58 14.59 -12.93 1.37
CA CYS A 58 14.47 -14.18 0.63
C CYS A 58 15.84 -14.85 0.48
N ALA A 59 15.86 -16.18 0.45
CA ALA A 59 17.03 -16.91 -0.02
C ALA A 59 17.11 -16.74 -1.55
N GLY A 60 18.26 -16.28 -2.04
CA GLY A 60 18.57 -16.28 -3.47
C GLY A 60 18.69 -17.70 -4.03
N PRO A 61 18.74 -17.87 -5.37
CA PRO A 61 18.97 -19.18 -6.00
C PRO A 61 20.29 -19.85 -5.57
N ASP A 62 21.25 -19.04 -5.13
CA ASP A 62 22.56 -19.42 -4.58
C ASP A 62 22.53 -19.71 -3.07
N GLY A 63 21.35 -19.64 -2.43
CA GLY A 63 21.19 -19.76 -0.99
C GLY A 63 21.61 -18.52 -0.18
N VAL A 64 22.09 -17.47 -0.86
CA VAL A 64 22.53 -16.23 -0.21
C VAL A 64 21.33 -15.35 0.12
N PRO A 65 21.19 -14.84 1.35
CA PRO A 65 20.07 -14.00 1.72
C PRO A 65 20.11 -12.65 0.98
N ARG A 66 18.95 -12.23 0.46
CA ARG A 66 18.80 -10.99 -0.32
C ARG A 66 17.59 -10.19 0.14
N LEU A 67 17.64 -8.88 -0.11
CA LEU A 67 16.47 -8.02 0.03
C LEU A 67 15.38 -8.49 -0.93
N PHE A 68 14.13 -8.49 -0.47
CA PHE A 68 12.97 -8.91 -1.27
C PHE A 68 11.95 -7.80 -1.48
N ASN A 69 11.80 -6.92 -0.48
CA ASN A 69 10.89 -5.79 -0.57
C ASN A 69 11.62 -4.57 -1.15
N ASP A 70 10.86 -3.58 -1.58
CA ASP A 70 11.37 -2.31 -2.08
C ASP A 70 11.96 -1.47 -0.93
N LEU A 71 12.86 -0.53 -1.24
CA LEU A 71 13.31 0.51 -0.31
C LEU A 71 12.50 1.79 -0.54
N ASP A 72 11.53 2.05 0.34
CA ASP A 72 10.65 3.22 0.26
C ASP A 72 11.24 4.42 1.01
N PHE A 73 11.69 5.44 0.29
CA PHE A 73 12.20 6.69 0.87
C PHE A 73 11.18 7.83 0.82
N PHE A 74 11.08 8.57 1.92
CA PHE A 74 10.23 9.76 2.05
C PHE A 74 11.10 11.01 2.06
N VAL A 75 10.85 11.92 1.11
CA VAL A 75 11.63 13.14 0.94
C VAL A 75 10.89 14.34 1.54
N PHE A 76 11.57 15.08 2.41
CA PHE A 76 11.04 16.24 3.09
C PHE A 76 11.81 17.51 2.72
N SER A 77 11.08 18.59 2.49
CA SER A 77 11.65 19.93 2.30
C SER A 77 11.17 20.90 3.37
N SER A 78 11.94 21.97 3.59
CA SER A 78 11.62 23.03 4.55
C SER A 78 10.53 23.99 4.07
N GLY A 79 10.04 23.86 2.83
CA GLY A 79 9.01 24.75 2.31
C GLY A 79 8.95 24.89 0.79
N ALA A 80 9.39 23.88 0.02
CA ALA A 80 9.43 23.99 -1.44
C ALA A 80 8.04 24.23 -2.06
N GLY A 81 7.98 25.15 -3.03
CA GLY A 81 6.79 25.37 -3.86
C GLY A 81 6.53 24.19 -4.81
N ARG A 82 5.35 24.13 -5.44
CA ARG A 82 4.93 22.97 -6.27
C ARG A 82 5.89 22.67 -7.44
N ARG A 83 6.37 23.70 -8.14
CA ARG A 83 7.36 23.54 -9.22
C ARG A 83 8.67 22.98 -8.67
N ARG A 84 9.14 23.54 -7.57
CA ARG A 84 10.38 23.13 -6.91
C ARG A 84 10.33 21.70 -6.39
N LYS A 85 9.20 21.26 -5.80
CA LYS A 85 8.98 19.85 -5.42
C LYS A 85 9.19 18.90 -6.60
N ARG A 86 8.60 19.21 -7.77
CA ARG A 86 8.80 18.40 -8.99
C ARG A 86 10.25 18.39 -9.48
N GLU A 87 10.97 19.49 -9.29
CA GLU A 87 12.41 19.54 -9.61
C GLU A 87 13.21 18.65 -8.68
N ILE A 88 12.90 18.65 -7.38
CA ILE A 88 13.51 17.75 -6.38
C ILE A 88 13.17 16.28 -6.71
N ASP A 89 11.90 15.97 -6.99
CA ASP A 89 11.47 14.62 -7.38
C ASP A 89 12.29 14.10 -8.58
N ARG A 90 12.50 14.96 -9.60
CA ARG A 90 13.33 14.62 -10.77
C ARG A 90 14.82 14.53 -10.45
N ALA A 91 15.31 15.31 -9.49
CA ALA A 91 16.72 15.31 -9.11
C ALA A 91 17.13 14.04 -8.35
N VAL A 92 16.22 13.44 -7.57
CA VAL A 92 16.48 12.18 -6.84
C VAL A 92 16.27 10.93 -7.71
N GLU A 93 15.54 11.03 -8.81
CA GLU A 93 15.24 9.90 -9.70
C GLU A 93 16.49 9.17 -10.24
N PRO A 94 17.59 9.83 -10.66
CA PRO A 94 18.83 9.15 -11.04
C PRO A 94 19.46 8.35 -9.89
N VAL A 95 19.34 8.82 -8.64
CA VAL A 95 19.82 8.11 -7.45
C VAL A 95 19.02 6.82 -7.26
N ALA A 96 17.69 6.90 -7.31
CA ALA A 96 16.79 5.74 -7.28
C ALA A 96 17.17 4.71 -8.36
N ARG A 97 17.29 5.15 -9.62
CA ARG A 97 17.65 4.24 -10.73
C ARG A 97 19.01 3.60 -10.58
N ARG A 98 19.98 4.29 -9.96
CA ARG A 98 21.32 3.74 -9.71
C ARG A 98 21.26 2.63 -8.68
N TRP A 99 20.61 2.89 -7.54
CA TRP A 99 20.51 1.92 -6.45
C TRP A 99 19.57 0.77 -6.75
N THR A 100 18.50 1.01 -7.51
CA THR A 100 17.64 -0.07 -8.03
C THR A 100 18.46 -1.08 -8.83
N ARG A 101 19.30 -0.59 -9.76
CA ARG A 101 20.21 -1.45 -10.53
C ARG A 101 21.26 -2.15 -9.68
N ALA A 102 21.78 -1.47 -8.66
CA ALA A 102 22.82 -2.04 -7.80
C ALA A 102 22.30 -3.12 -6.83
N LEU A 103 21.05 -2.97 -6.36
CA LEU A 103 20.47 -3.86 -5.36
C LEU A 103 19.58 -4.96 -5.97
N GLY A 104 19.10 -4.78 -7.19
CA GLY A 104 18.17 -5.72 -7.84
C GLY A 104 16.74 -5.69 -7.28
N ILE A 105 16.42 -4.67 -6.48
CA ILE A 105 15.09 -4.36 -5.94
C ILE A 105 14.78 -2.88 -6.19
N ASP A 106 13.51 -2.51 -6.20
CA ASP A 106 13.14 -1.12 -6.43
C ASP A 106 13.57 -0.24 -5.25
N VAL A 107 14.19 0.90 -5.59
CA VAL A 107 14.48 1.99 -4.66
C VAL A 107 13.63 3.17 -5.08
N ASP A 108 12.60 3.47 -4.29
CA ASP A 108 11.61 4.49 -4.61
C ASP A 108 11.75 5.71 -3.70
N PHE A 109 11.62 6.90 -4.28
CA PHE A 109 11.50 8.15 -3.55
C PHE A 109 10.09 8.69 -3.72
N GLY A 110 9.32 8.63 -2.63
CA GLY A 110 7.97 9.19 -2.60
C GLY A 110 7.98 10.70 -2.87
N PRO A 111 6.85 11.26 -3.39
CA PRO A 111 6.77 12.67 -3.75
C PRO A 111 7.08 13.60 -2.58
N VAL A 112 7.90 14.62 -2.82
CA VAL A 112 8.38 15.55 -1.79
C VAL A 112 7.24 16.20 -1.01
N LYS A 113 7.34 16.14 0.33
CA LYS A 113 6.44 16.84 1.25
C LYS A 113 7.16 17.99 1.96
N ASN A 114 6.39 19.01 2.34
CA ASN A 114 6.94 20.02 3.25
C ASN A 114 6.76 19.53 4.68
N THR A 115 7.74 19.78 5.54
CA THR A 115 7.61 19.49 6.98
C THR A 115 6.39 20.21 7.59
N GLY A 116 6.10 21.43 7.15
CA GLY A 116 4.88 22.17 7.53
C GLY A 116 3.55 21.54 7.07
N ASP A 117 3.57 20.58 6.15
CA ASP A 117 2.38 19.85 5.69
C ASP A 117 2.12 18.55 6.50
N LEU A 118 3.02 18.16 7.43
CA LEU A 118 2.93 16.89 8.16
C LEU A 118 1.60 16.72 8.93
N GLY A 119 1.11 17.78 9.55
CA GLY A 119 -0.20 17.77 10.24
C GLY A 119 -1.39 17.51 9.30
N ARG A 120 -1.24 17.76 7.99
CA ARG A 120 -2.28 17.49 6.99
C ARG A 120 -2.27 16.04 6.53
N VAL A 121 -1.14 15.34 6.61
CA VAL A 121 -1.00 13.93 6.16
C VAL A 121 -1.01 12.93 7.31
N SER A 122 -1.01 13.41 8.56
CA SER A 122 -1.03 12.57 9.76
C SER A 122 -2.21 11.60 9.82
N HIS A 123 -3.34 11.90 9.19
CA HIS A 123 -4.48 11.00 9.16
C HIS A 123 -4.33 9.82 8.19
N THR A 124 -3.24 9.75 7.42
CA THR A 124 -3.03 8.67 6.46
C THR A 124 -2.29 7.50 7.10
N LEU A 125 -2.69 6.28 6.73
CA LEU A 125 -2.05 5.04 7.21
C LEU A 125 -0.56 5.06 6.90
N MET A 126 -0.18 5.45 5.69
CA MET A 126 1.21 5.56 5.24
C MET A 126 2.08 6.41 6.18
N PHE A 127 1.62 7.60 6.55
CA PHE A 127 2.41 8.48 7.43
C PHE A 127 2.38 8.02 8.89
N GLN A 128 1.31 7.40 9.35
CA GLN A 128 1.33 6.79 10.68
C GLN A 128 2.27 5.58 10.74
N GLU A 129 2.26 4.70 9.75
CA GLU A 129 3.24 3.61 9.67
C GLU A 129 4.69 4.14 9.64
N LEU A 130 4.94 5.22 8.89
CA LEU A 130 6.24 5.89 8.87
C LEU A 130 6.61 6.45 10.25
N LYS A 131 5.66 7.06 10.98
CA LYS A 131 5.88 7.55 12.36
C LYS A 131 6.26 6.42 13.31
N HIS A 132 5.70 5.23 13.12
CA HIS A 132 5.94 4.05 13.95
C HIS A 132 7.18 3.23 13.54
N GLY A 133 7.79 3.54 12.40
CA GLY A 133 9.11 3.04 12.07
C GLY A 133 9.75 3.69 10.86
N TYR A 134 10.92 4.28 11.08
CA TYR A 134 11.74 4.89 10.05
C TYR A 134 13.22 4.91 10.40
N TRP A 135 14.03 5.18 9.38
CA TRP A 135 15.42 5.55 9.49
C TRP A 135 15.68 6.83 8.70
N GLN A 136 15.96 7.93 9.39
CA GLN A 136 16.39 9.17 8.75
C GLN A 136 17.84 9.04 8.28
N VAL A 137 18.02 9.06 6.96
CA VAL A 137 19.32 8.84 6.30
C VAL A 137 20.06 10.14 6.01
N CYS A 138 19.33 11.25 5.92
CA CYS A 138 19.91 12.59 5.87
C CYS A 138 18.92 13.64 6.45
N GLY A 139 19.44 14.81 6.80
CA GLY A 139 18.72 15.89 7.49
C GLY A 139 19.35 16.20 8.85
N GLU A 140 19.30 17.45 9.27
CA GLU A 140 19.98 17.92 10.50
C GLU A 140 19.21 17.57 11.78
N ALA A 141 17.87 17.57 11.70
CA ALA A 141 16.97 17.28 12.80
C ALA A 141 15.94 16.23 12.39
N ASP A 142 15.35 15.55 13.38
CA ASP A 142 14.30 14.57 13.16
C ASP A 142 13.05 15.22 12.53
N VAL A 143 12.87 15.05 11.22
CA VAL A 143 11.78 15.69 10.47
C VAL A 143 10.41 15.13 10.84
N LEU A 144 10.36 13.91 11.38
CA LEU A 144 9.13 13.24 11.76
C LEU A 144 8.75 13.49 13.22
N ALA A 145 9.58 14.17 14.02
CA ALA A 145 9.25 14.56 15.39
C ALA A 145 7.92 15.34 15.44
N ALA A 146 7.71 16.25 14.48
CA ALA A 146 6.53 17.11 14.38
C ALA A 146 5.28 16.42 13.81
N LEU A 147 5.39 15.20 13.28
CA LEU A 147 4.25 14.44 12.75
C LEU A 147 3.38 13.95 13.93
N PRO A 148 2.09 14.37 14.02
CA PRO A 148 1.20 13.91 15.08
C PRO A 148 0.98 12.39 15.03
N ALA A 149 1.11 11.73 16.18
CA ALA A 149 0.76 10.33 16.33
C ALA A 149 -0.73 10.18 16.60
N LEU A 150 -1.37 9.25 15.90
CA LEU A 150 -2.75 8.84 16.14
C LEU A 150 -2.78 7.56 16.97
N ARG A 151 -3.84 7.40 17.75
CA ARG A 151 -4.19 6.08 18.29
C ARG A 151 -4.65 5.19 17.13
N GLU A 152 -4.47 3.89 17.27
CA GLU A 152 -4.80 2.92 16.23
C GLU A 152 -6.28 3.00 15.81
N SER A 153 -7.17 3.26 16.77
CA SER A 153 -8.61 3.39 16.55
C SER A 153 -9.02 4.70 15.86
N GLU A 154 -8.11 5.68 15.76
CA GLU A 154 -8.35 6.99 15.15
C GLU A 154 -8.03 7.01 13.65
N LEU A 155 -7.47 5.92 13.09
CA LEU A 155 -7.27 5.79 11.66
C LEU A 155 -8.62 5.92 10.92
N PRO A 156 -8.73 6.82 9.94
CA PRO A 156 -9.97 7.00 9.20
C PRO A 156 -10.36 5.75 8.40
N PRO A 157 -11.64 5.33 8.38
CA PRO A 157 -12.11 4.22 7.54
C PRO A 157 -11.80 4.38 6.05
N LEU A 158 -11.68 5.62 5.55
CA LEU A 158 -11.24 5.90 4.18
C LEU A 158 -9.86 5.28 3.87
N GLU A 159 -8.96 5.13 4.84
CA GLU A 159 -7.67 4.46 4.62
C GLU A 159 -7.85 2.97 4.32
N GLY A 160 -8.85 2.32 4.92
CA GLY A 160 -9.24 0.96 4.56
C GLY A 160 -9.74 0.87 3.11
N ALA A 161 -10.58 1.81 2.67
CA ALA A 161 -11.03 1.88 1.27
C ALA A 161 -9.87 2.12 0.28
N ARG A 162 -8.92 3.02 0.62
CA ARG A 162 -7.70 3.25 -0.17
C ARG A 162 -6.84 2.00 -0.27
N LEU A 163 -6.69 1.27 0.83
CA LEU A 163 -5.95 0.02 0.86
C LEU A 163 -6.60 -1.02 -0.05
N LEU A 164 -7.92 -1.23 0.07
CA LEU A 164 -8.69 -2.15 -0.78
C LEU A 164 -8.62 -1.78 -2.26
N LEU A 165 -8.69 -0.48 -2.60
CA LEU A 165 -8.52 0.00 -3.97
C LEU A 165 -7.18 -0.43 -4.55
N ASN A 166 -6.08 -0.16 -3.83
CA ASN A 166 -4.74 -0.51 -4.28
C ASN A 166 -4.57 -2.03 -4.41
N ARG A 167 -5.20 -2.81 -3.52
CA ARG A 167 -5.16 -4.29 -3.59
C ARG A 167 -5.99 -4.84 -4.75
N GLY A 168 -7.15 -4.26 -5.02
CA GLY A 168 -7.98 -4.64 -6.16
C GLY A 168 -7.30 -4.36 -7.49
N MET A 169 -6.61 -3.21 -7.62
CA MET A 169 -5.77 -2.92 -8.80
C MET A 169 -4.63 -3.94 -8.96
N GLY A 170 -3.96 -4.32 -7.86
CA GLY A 170 -2.94 -5.37 -7.88
C GLY A 170 -3.47 -6.72 -8.36
N LEU A 171 -4.68 -7.11 -7.94
CA LEU A 171 -5.34 -8.33 -8.42
C LEU A 171 -5.65 -8.28 -9.91
N LEU A 172 -6.10 -7.13 -10.44
CA LEU A 172 -6.33 -6.97 -11.87
C LEU A 172 -5.03 -7.12 -12.68
N MET A 173 -3.93 -6.51 -12.21
CA MET A 173 -2.60 -6.65 -12.85
C MET A 173 -2.04 -8.07 -12.76
N ALA A 174 -2.30 -8.77 -11.66
CA ALA A 174 -1.91 -10.15 -11.49
C ALA A 174 -2.69 -11.08 -12.44
N ALA A 175 -4.00 -10.83 -12.62
CA ALA A 175 -4.85 -11.59 -13.53
C ALA A 175 -4.35 -11.54 -14.98
N GLU A 176 -3.84 -10.39 -15.42
CA GLU A 176 -3.28 -10.23 -16.77
C GLU A 176 -2.07 -11.15 -16.97
N ARG A 177 -1.12 -11.14 -16.03
CA ARG A 177 0.09 -11.98 -16.10
C ARG A 177 -0.18 -13.47 -15.96
N VAL A 178 -1.21 -13.86 -15.21
CA VAL A 178 -1.63 -15.27 -15.11
C VAL A 178 -2.12 -15.79 -16.47
N ARG A 179 -2.82 -14.95 -17.26
CA ARG A 179 -3.30 -15.35 -18.60
C ARG A 179 -2.16 -15.55 -19.60
N ASP A 180 -1.09 -14.77 -19.48
CA ASP A 180 0.04 -14.78 -20.41
C ASP A 180 1.14 -15.79 -20.03
N GLY A 181 0.87 -16.73 -19.10
CA GLY A 181 1.82 -17.80 -18.73
C GLY A 181 2.75 -17.49 -17.56
N ALA A 182 2.40 -16.53 -16.69
CA ALA A 182 3.10 -16.18 -15.44
C ALA A 182 4.62 -15.98 -15.60
N GLU A 183 5.04 -15.22 -16.62
CA GLU A 183 6.45 -14.85 -16.85
C GLU A 183 7.12 -14.18 -15.63
N ASP A 184 6.33 -13.58 -14.73
CA ASP A 184 6.78 -13.01 -13.45
C ASP A 184 5.96 -13.57 -12.27
N ALA A 185 6.22 -14.84 -11.93
CA ALA A 185 5.63 -15.52 -10.77
C ALA A 185 5.80 -14.73 -9.46
N GLY A 186 6.94 -14.05 -9.28
CA GLY A 186 7.20 -13.20 -8.12
C GLY A 186 6.22 -12.04 -8.03
N PHE A 187 5.98 -11.32 -9.13
CA PHE A 187 4.99 -10.24 -9.18
C PHE A 187 3.58 -10.73 -8.86
N VAL A 188 3.17 -11.86 -9.44
CA VAL A 188 1.83 -12.43 -9.20
C VAL A 188 1.69 -12.79 -7.71
N LEU A 189 2.61 -13.60 -7.16
CA LEU A 189 2.59 -14.01 -5.75
C LEU A 189 2.59 -12.81 -4.79
N ARG A 190 3.42 -11.79 -5.05
CA ARG A 190 3.44 -10.57 -4.24
C ARG A 190 2.09 -9.88 -4.23
N ASN A 191 1.42 -9.76 -5.39
CA ASN A 191 0.11 -9.11 -5.46
C ASN A 191 -1.01 -9.93 -4.81
N LEU A 192 -1.00 -11.26 -4.93
CA LEU A 192 -1.96 -12.13 -4.24
C LEU A 192 -1.82 -11.99 -2.71
N ASN A 193 -0.60 -12.07 -2.18
CA ASN A 193 -0.34 -11.91 -0.75
C ASN A 193 -0.66 -10.50 -0.26
N LYS A 194 -0.28 -9.45 -1.01
CA LYS A 194 -0.64 -8.06 -0.70
C LYS A 194 -2.17 -7.87 -0.67
N ALA A 195 -2.92 -8.58 -1.51
CA ALA A 195 -4.38 -8.49 -1.51
C ALA A 195 -5.01 -9.08 -0.25
N VAL A 196 -4.53 -10.23 0.22
CA VAL A 196 -4.97 -10.84 1.48
C VAL A 196 -4.60 -9.95 2.67
N LEU A 197 -3.34 -9.50 2.77
CA LEU A 197 -2.87 -8.60 3.82
C LEU A 197 -3.73 -7.33 3.89
N GLY A 198 -3.83 -6.62 2.77
CA GLY A 198 -4.57 -5.36 2.72
C GLY A 198 -6.08 -5.54 2.91
N GLY A 199 -6.64 -6.70 2.56
CA GLY A 199 -8.04 -7.03 2.82
C GLY A 199 -8.33 -7.12 4.32
N ALA A 200 -7.55 -7.90 5.06
CA ALA A 200 -7.69 -8.07 6.50
C ALA A 200 -7.46 -6.75 7.24
N GLU A 201 -6.39 -6.03 6.89
CA GLU A 201 -6.03 -4.74 7.48
C GLU A 201 -7.11 -3.67 7.22
N ALA A 202 -7.71 -3.64 6.04
CA ALA A 202 -8.78 -2.71 5.72
C ALA A 202 -10.04 -2.97 6.58
N GLN A 203 -10.38 -4.23 6.81
CA GLN A 203 -11.49 -4.59 7.71
C GLN A 203 -11.20 -4.12 9.14
N LEU A 204 -9.97 -4.30 9.63
CA LEU A 204 -9.55 -3.81 10.94
C LEU A 204 -9.62 -2.28 11.04
N ILE A 205 -9.17 -1.55 10.01
CA ILE A 205 -9.24 -0.08 9.97
C ILE A 205 -10.70 0.38 10.01
N CYS A 206 -11.57 -0.21 9.17
CA CYS A 206 -12.98 0.17 9.12
C CYS A 206 -13.73 -0.20 10.42
N ALA A 207 -13.26 -1.22 11.15
CA ALA A 207 -13.78 -1.60 12.45
C ALA A 207 -13.12 -0.84 13.63
N HIS A 208 -12.22 0.12 13.37
CA HIS A 208 -11.44 0.84 14.41
C HIS A 208 -10.61 -0.09 15.33
N ARG A 209 -10.18 -1.24 14.80
CA ARG A 209 -9.43 -2.31 15.50
C ARG A 209 -8.03 -2.54 14.94
N TYR A 210 -7.53 -1.63 14.11
CA TYR A 210 -6.16 -1.71 13.59
C TYR A 210 -5.13 -1.81 14.72
N ARG A 211 -3.97 -2.39 14.43
CA ARG A 211 -2.82 -2.49 15.35
C ARG A 211 -1.54 -2.26 14.57
N TRP A 212 -0.54 -1.63 15.19
CA TRP A 212 0.72 -1.34 14.49
C TRP A 212 1.55 -2.58 14.23
N ARG A 213 1.54 -3.56 15.15
CA ARG A 213 2.35 -4.78 15.03
C ARG A 213 1.59 -5.88 14.29
N ALA A 214 2.28 -6.58 13.39
CA ALA A 214 1.74 -7.71 12.63
C ALA A 214 1.02 -8.77 13.49
N ARG A 215 1.64 -9.21 14.59
CA ARG A 215 1.05 -10.20 15.50
C ARG A 215 -0.27 -9.74 16.12
N GLU A 216 -0.31 -8.50 16.59
CA GLU A 216 -1.51 -7.91 17.20
C GLU A 216 -2.63 -7.74 16.16
N ARG A 217 -2.27 -7.48 14.89
CA ARG A 217 -3.24 -7.45 13.78
C ARG A 217 -3.82 -8.84 13.50
N LEU A 218 -3.02 -9.90 13.56
CA LEU A 218 -3.51 -11.27 13.38
C LEU A 218 -4.52 -11.65 14.47
N GLU A 219 -4.19 -11.39 15.73
CA GLU A 219 -5.08 -11.63 16.87
C GLU A 219 -6.38 -10.81 16.74
N ALA A 220 -6.28 -9.52 16.40
CA ALA A 220 -7.44 -8.66 16.19
C ALA A 220 -8.32 -9.11 15.01
N PHE A 221 -7.70 -9.56 13.91
CA PHE A 221 -8.44 -10.05 12.74
C PHE A 221 -9.13 -11.37 13.04
N GLY A 222 -8.50 -12.29 13.78
CA GLY A 222 -9.13 -13.54 14.21
C GLY A 222 -10.41 -13.30 15.02
N ALA A 223 -10.36 -12.36 15.97
CA ALA A 223 -11.55 -11.97 16.73
C ALA A 223 -12.64 -11.34 15.85
N LEU A 224 -12.27 -10.41 14.97
CA LEU A 224 -13.20 -9.77 14.03
C LEU A 224 -13.83 -10.78 13.05
N ALA A 225 -13.04 -11.74 12.57
CA ALA A 225 -13.48 -12.80 11.66
C ALA A 225 -14.51 -13.69 12.33
N ALA A 226 -14.27 -14.10 13.58
CA ALA A 226 -15.22 -14.89 14.37
C ALA A 226 -16.55 -14.14 14.61
N GLU A 227 -16.48 -12.86 14.99
CA GLU A 227 -17.67 -12.01 15.18
C GLU A 227 -18.51 -11.86 13.90
N ARG A 228 -17.85 -11.87 12.73
CA ARG A 228 -18.49 -11.73 11.42
C ARG A 228 -18.86 -13.06 10.77
N GLY A 229 -18.58 -14.18 11.43
CA GLY A 229 -18.83 -15.51 10.86
C GLY A 229 -18.01 -15.81 9.60
N LEU A 230 -16.82 -15.22 9.46
CA LEU A 230 -15.92 -15.56 8.35
C LEU A 230 -15.36 -16.97 8.53
N ALA A 231 -15.10 -17.64 7.41
CA ALA A 231 -14.52 -18.98 7.41
C ALA A 231 -13.14 -18.98 8.12
N PRO A 232 -12.83 -19.97 9.00
CA PRO A 232 -11.55 -20.04 9.71
C PRO A 232 -10.32 -19.98 8.78
N GLU A 233 -10.46 -20.47 7.56
CA GLU A 233 -9.46 -20.45 6.50
C GLU A 233 -9.01 -19.02 6.18
N ARG A 234 -9.88 -18.00 6.34
CA ARG A 234 -9.51 -16.59 6.13
C ARG A 234 -8.46 -16.13 7.13
N VAL A 235 -8.55 -16.57 8.39
CA VAL A 235 -7.54 -16.25 9.40
C VAL A 235 -6.21 -16.94 9.06
N GLN A 236 -6.27 -18.17 8.55
CA GLN A 236 -5.08 -18.92 8.12
C GLN A 236 -4.42 -18.29 6.88
N GLU A 237 -5.20 -17.87 5.90
CA GLU A 237 -4.73 -17.16 4.71
C GLU A 237 -4.03 -15.85 5.09
N TYR A 238 -4.61 -15.08 6.03
CA TYR A 238 -3.97 -13.86 6.54
C TYR A 238 -2.66 -14.15 7.29
N ALA A 239 -2.64 -15.18 8.14
CA ALA A 239 -1.43 -15.62 8.83
C ALA A 239 -0.32 -16.04 7.84
N ALA A 240 -0.68 -16.81 6.81
CA ALA A 240 0.25 -17.21 5.75
C ALA A 240 0.79 -16.01 4.97
N ALA A 241 -0.04 -15.01 4.69
CA ALA A 241 0.40 -13.79 4.00
C ALA A 241 1.33 -12.93 4.87
N LEU A 242 1.13 -12.90 6.19
CA LEU A 242 2.05 -12.26 7.14
C LEU A 242 3.40 -12.99 7.19
N GLU A 243 3.38 -14.32 7.19
CA GLU A 243 4.60 -15.13 7.12
C GLU A 243 5.33 -14.91 5.80
N PHE A 244 4.63 -14.93 4.66
CA PHE A 244 5.21 -14.60 3.36
C PHE A 244 5.88 -13.22 3.34
N ARG A 245 5.28 -12.21 4.00
CA ARG A 245 5.88 -10.87 4.12
C ARG A 245 7.20 -10.89 4.91
N ARG A 246 7.30 -11.78 5.90
CA ARG A 246 8.45 -11.94 6.80
C ARG A 246 9.59 -12.71 6.13
N THR A 247 9.25 -13.84 5.52
CA THR A 247 10.14 -14.85 4.93
C THR A 247 9.67 -15.18 3.51
N PRO A 248 9.75 -14.19 2.60
CA PRO A 248 9.27 -14.36 1.23
C PRO A 248 10.03 -15.47 0.52
N HIS A 249 9.26 -16.28 -0.20
CA HIS A 249 9.76 -17.36 -1.04
C HIS A 249 8.94 -17.39 -2.33
N VAL A 250 9.60 -17.52 -3.47
CA VAL A 250 8.91 -17.63 -4.76
C VAL A 250 8.63 -19.11 -5.01
N CYS A 251 7.51 -19.58 -4.48
CA CYS A 251 6.98 -20.91 -4.79
C CYS A 251 5.72 -20.76 -5.65
N PRO A 252 5.81 -20.99 -6.97
CA PRO A 252 4.64 -21.01 -7.84
C PRO A 252 3.60 -22.02 -7.32
N PRO A 253 2.30 -21.66 -7.27
CA PRO A 253 1.25 -22.62 -6.99
C PRO A 253 1.06 -23.56 -8.19
N ASP A 254 0.56 -24.77 -7.93
CA ASP A 254 0.21 -25.74 -8.98
C ASP A 254 -0.87 -25.19 -9.94
N ASP A 255 -1.78 -24.37 -9.42
CA ASP A 255 -2.85 -23.71 -10.17
C ASP A 255 -2.90 -22.21 -9.84
N TRP A 256 -2.37 -21.41 -10.76
CA TRP A 256 -2.39 -19.95 -10.69
C TRP A 256 -3.81 -19.36 -10.70
N ARG A 257 -4.72 -19.97 -11.47
CA ARG A 257 -6.11 -19.49 -11.54
C ARG A 257 -6.79 -19.71 -10.20
N ALA A 258 -6.67 -20.89 -9.62
CA ALA A 258 -7.22 -21.18 -8.29
C ALA A 258 -6.61 -20.28 -7.20
N ALA A 259 -5.30 -20.04 -7.24
CA ALA A 259 -4.63 -19.13 -6.30
C ALA A 259 -5.17 -17.70 -6.42
N TRP A 260 -5.34 -17.20 -7.64
CA TRP A 260 -5.90 -15.89 -7.89
C TRP A 260 -7.37 -15.81 -7.46
N GLU A 261 -8.19 -16.83 -7.72
CA GLU A 261 -9.59 -16.89 -7.28
C GLU A 261 -9.73 -16.83 -5.76
N ARG A 262 -8.86 -17.54 -5.01
CA ARG A 262 -8.84 -17.48 -3.54
C ARG A 262 -8.57 -16.06 -3.03
N ALA A 263 -7.52 -15.42 -3.55
CA ALA A 263 -7.16 -14.05 -3.17
C ALA A 263 -8.25 -13.04 -3.58
N ARG A 264 -8.87 -13.23 -4.74
CA ARG A 264 -10.02 -12.42 -5.20
C ARG A 264 -11.22 -12.60 -4.26
N GLY A 265 -11.55 -13.82 -3.86
CA GLY A 265 -12.63 -14.12 -2.93
C GLY A 265 -12.41 -13.41 -1.59
N PHE A 266 -11.21 -13.57 -1.01
CA PHE A 266 -10.81 -12.85 0.21
C PHE A 266 -10.98 -11.34 0.08
N TRP A 267 -10.52 -10.78 -1.05
CA TRP A 267 -10.63 -9.35 -1.30
C TRP A 267 -12.09 -8.89 -1.42
N CYS A 268 -12.96 -9.64 -2.12
CA CYS A 268 -14.38 -9.32 -2.25
C CYS A 268 -15.09 -9.34 -0.90
N GLU A 269 -14.84 -10.37 -0.08
CA GLU A 269 -15.35 -10.46 1.29
C GLU A 269 -14.86 -9.30 2.16
N SER A 270 -13.61 -8.88 1.96
CA SER A 270 -13.03 -7.74 2.68
C SER A 270 -13.69 -6.41 2.29
N VAL A 271 -14.05 -6.22 1.01
CA VAL A 271 -14.82 -5.06 0.57
C VAL A 271 -16.23 -5.08 1.18
N ALA A 272 -16.90 -6.23 1.17
CA ALA A 272 -18.21 -6.39 1.81
C ALA A 272 -18.14 -6.08 3.32
N GLY A 273 -17.15 -6.64 4.02
CA GLY A 273 -16.93 -6.39 5.44
C GLY A 273 -16.55 -4.95 5.78
N ALA A 274 -15.82 -4.26 4.89
CA ALA A 274 -15.53 -2.83 5.04
C ALA A 274 -16.79 -1.96 4.86
N ALA A 275 -17.73 -2.42 4.02
CA ALA A 275 -19.05 -1.83 3.85
C ALA A 275 -20.05 -2.20 4.97
N GLY A 276 -19.66 -3.04 5.94
CA GLY A 276 -20.55 -3.53 6.98
C GLY A 276 -21.56 -4.58 6.50
N CYS A 277 -21.30 -5.22 5.37
CA CYS A 277 -22.14 -6.28 4.80
C CYS A 277 -21.63 -7.67 5.21
N ALA A 278 -22.51 -8.67 5.12
CA ALA A 278 -22.13 -10.08 5.15
C ALA A 278 -21.28 -10.46 3.93
N ALA A 279 -20.49 -11.53 4.05
CA ALA A 279 -19.56 -11.98 3.02
C ALA A 279 -20.25 -12.39 1.71
N ASP A 280 -21.47 -12.92 1.81
CA ASP A 280 -22.32 -13.41 0.72
C ASP A 280 -23.33 -12.36 0.22
N ALA A 281 -23.24 -11.12 0.71
CA ALA A 281 -24.14 -10.06 0.31
C ALA A 281 -24.07 -9.79 -1.20
N GLU A 282 -25.24 -9.55 -1.81
CA GLU A 282 -25.33 -9.21 -3.23
C GLU A 282 -24.48 -7.98 -3.58
N THR A 283 -23.87 -8.01 -4.77
CA THR A 283 -22.95 -6.95 -5.24
C THR A 283 -23.57 -5.57 -5.14
N GLU A 284 -24.82 -5.39 -5.55
CA GLU A 284 -25.49 -4.07 -5.50
C GLU A 284 -25.81 -3.63 -4.07
N THR A 285 -26.01 -4.56 -3.13
CA THR A 285 -26.14 -4.24 -1.71
C THR A 285 -24.83 -3.71 -1.14
N VAL A 286 -23.70 -4.38 -1.45
CA VAL A 286 -22.37 -3.92 -1.02
C VAL A 286 -22.05 -2.54 -1.61
N LEU A 287 -22.31 -2.35 -2.91
CA LEU A 287 -22.07 -1.07 -3.58
C LEU A 287 -22.93 0.07 -3.01
N ARG A 288 -24.18 -0.21 -2.62
CA ARG A 288 -25.07 0.74 -1.95
C ARG A 288 -24.55 1.10 -0.56
N GLN A 289 -24.07 0.13 0.21
CA GLN A 289 -23.53 0.37 1.55
C GLN A 289 -22.19 1.12 1.52
N LEU A 290 -21.32 0.82 0.56
CA LEU A 290 -20.11 1.60 0.31
C LEU A 290 -20.45 3.08 0.05
N HIS A 291 -21.45 3.35 -0.80
CA HIS A 291 -21.93 4.70 -1.08
C HIS A 291 -22.62 5.36 0.13
N ALA A 292 -23.36 4.59 0.94
CA ALA A 292 -24.01 5.14 2.14
C ALA A 292 -23.01 5.43 3.28
N GLY A 293 -21.86 4.73 3.28
CA GLY A 293 -20.84 4.79 4.32
C GLY A 293 -20.14 6.15 4.41
N CYS A 294 -20.74 7.12 5.10
CA CYS A 294 -20.24 8.50 5.22
C CYS A 294 -18.78 8.58 5.72
N ALA A 295 -18.33 7.65 6.56
CA ALA A 295 -16.95 7.59 7.04
C ALA A 295 -15.93 7.29 5.91
N LEU A 296 -16.37 6.64 4.83
CA LEU A 296 -15.57 6.33 3.64
C LEU A 296 -15.46 7.50 2.65
N HIS A 297 -16.07 8.66 2.94
CA HIS A 297 -16.15 9.79 2.00
C HIS A 297 -15.10 10.90 2.22
N GLY A 298 -14.33 10.88 3.31
CA GLY A 298 -13.20 11.81 3.51
C GLY A 298 -13.55 13.30 3.62
N ARG A 299 -14.73 13.65 4.17
CA ARG A 299 -15.32 15.02 4.33
C ARG A 299 -15.58 15.81 3.02
N LYS A 300 -16.82 16.33 2.89
CA LYS A 300 -17.41 17.32 1.95
C LYS A 300 -17.62 16.86 0.49
N GLY A 301 -18.82 16.35 0.20
CA GLY A 301 -19.24 15.78 -1.09
C GLY A 301 -18.95 16.61 -2.35
N ILE A 302 -19.29 17.90 -2.40
CA ILE A 302 -19.00 18.71 -3.62
C ILE A 302 -17.50 18.90 -3.87
N ARG A 303 -16.67 18.89 -2.81
CA ARG A 303 -15.22 18.93 -2.96
C ARG A 303 -14.69 17.64 -3.56
N ASN A 304 -15.35 16.51 -3.33
CA ASN A 304 -14.98 15.23 -3.95
C ASN A 304 -15.24 15.25 -5.46
N LEU A 305 -16.36 15.82 -5.92
CA LEU A 305 -16.60 16.08 -7.34
C LEU A 305 -15.51 16.96 -7.96
N LEU A 306 -15.19 18.10 -7.33
CA LEU A 306 -14.15 19.00 -7.84
C LEU A 306 -12.78 18.31 -7.89
N ARG A 307 -12.41 17.53 -6.86
CA ARG A 307 -11.18 16.73 -6.86
C ARG A 307 -11.17 15.71 -7.98
N TRP A 308 -12.29 15.02 -8.19
CA TRP A 308 -12.44 14.04 -9.27
C TRP A 308 -12.26 14.70 -10.64
N VAL A 309 -12.97 15.79 -10.93
CA VAL A 309 -12.85 16.53 -12.19
C VAL A 309 -11.42 17.06 -12.38
N ALA A 310 -10.80 17.61 -11.33
CA ALA A 310 -9.43 18.12 -11.41
C ALA A 310 -8.40 17.03 -11.68
N LYS A 311 -8.63 15.79 -11.22
CA LYS A 311 -7.75 14.64 -11.46
C LYS A 311 -8.03 13.96 -12.81
N THR A 312 -9.28 13.81 -13.18
CA THR A 312 -9.70 12.92 -14.29
C THR A 312 -10.13 13.68 -15.54
N HIS A 313 -10.30 15.01 -15.44
CA HIS A 313 -10.89 15.85 -16.48
C HIS A 313 -12.29 15.41 -16.94
N SER A 314 -13.01 14.66 -16.10
CA SER A 314 -14.36 14.17 -16.37
C SER A 314 -15.26 14.29 -15.14
N PRO A 315 -16.55 14.68 -15.28
CA PRO A 315 -17.48 14.74 -14.15
C PRO A 315 -17.91 13.35 -13.62
N GLY A 316 -17.78 12.30 -14.43
CA GLY A 316 -18.30 10.97 -14.10
C GLY A 316 -19.82 10.92 -14.02
N SER A 317 -20.37 9.85 -13.43
CA SER A 317 -21.81 9.68 -13.21
C SER A 317 -22.32 10.54 -12.05
N VAL A 318 -23.53 11.09 -12.20
CA VAL A 318 -24.21 11.93 -11.18
C VAL A 318 -24.35 11.19 -9.84
N CYS A 319 -24.62 9.89 -9.89
CA CYS A 319 -24.81 9.05 -8.70
C CYS A 319 -23.55 8.96 -7.81
N ASP A 320 -22.38 9.25 -8.36
CA ASP A 320 -21.10 9.10 -7.67
C ASP A 320 -20.53 10.45 -7.23
N TRP A 321 -21.19 11.57 -7.52
CA TRP A 321 -20.63 12.91 -7.33
C TRP A 321 -20.20 13.25 -5.91
N LEU A 322 -20.76 12.57 -4.90
CA LEU A 322 -20.44 12.78 -3.50
C LEU A 322 -19.32 11.87 -3.00
N ASP A 323 -19.08 10.74 -3.67
CA ASP A 323 -18.06 9.76 -3.30
C ASP A 323 -16.66 10.36 -3.43
N ALA A 324 -15.78 10.04 -2.48
CA ALA A 324 -14.36 10.29 -2.62
C ALA A 324 -13.83 9.59 -3.89
N PRO A 325 -12.85 10.18 -4.62
CA PRO A 325 -12.28 9.57 -5.82
C PRO A 325 -11.87 8.09 -5.63
N GLU A 326 -11.31 7.78 -4.47
CA GLU A 326 -10.86 6.45 -4.09
C GLU A 326 -12.04 5.48 -3.89
N LEU A 327 -13.15 5.95 -3.31
CA LEU A 327 -14.36 5.15 -3.15
C LEU A 327 -15.04 4.86 -4.51
N ARG A 328 -15.07 5.85 -5.41
CA ARG A 328 -15.60 5.65 -6.78
C ARG A 328 -14.84 4.56 -7.53
N MET A 329 -13.51 4.63 -7.46
CA MET A 329 -12.65 3.63 -8.07
C MET A 329 -12.83 2.25 -7.41
N LEU A 330 -12.88 2.19 -6.08
CA LEU A 330 -13.13 0.94 -5.36
C LEU A 330 -14.44 0.28 -5.80
N ARG A 331 -15.53 1.04 -5.92
CA ARG A 331 -16.84 0.54 -6.38
C ARG A 331 -16.76 -0.05 -7.79
N ARG A 332 -16.03 0.59 -8.72
CA ARG A 332 -15.82 0.07 -10.09
C ARG A 332 -15.00 -1.21 -10.09
N ILE A 333 -13.90 -1.25 -9.35
CA ILE A 333 -13.05 -2.43 -9.22
C ILE A 333 -13.85 -3.59 -8.59
N TYR A 334 -14.64 -3.30 -7.55
CA TYR A 334 -15.46 -4.30 -6.88
C TYR A 334 -16.48 -4.92 -7.82
N ARG A 335 -17.19 -4.11 -8.61
CA ARG A 335 -18.13 -4.64 -9.60
C ARG A 335 -17.46 -5.59 -10.60
N LEU A 336 -16.25 -5.26 -11.08
CA LEU A 336 -15.51 -6.14 -11.98
C LEU A 336 -15.04 -7.43 -11.31
N LEU A 337 -14.49 -7.33 -10.10
CA LEU A 337 -13.93 -8.49 -9.40
C LEU A 337 -14.99 -9.38 -8.74
N ALA A 338 -16.18 -8.84 -8.42
CA ALA A 338 -17.30 -9.62 -7.87
C ALA A 338 -18.11 -10.34 -8.95
N ALA A 339 -18.01 -9.93 -10.23
CA ALA A 339 -18.75 -10.55 -11.33
C ALA A 339 -18.40 -12.04 -11.49
N ALA A 340 -19.42 -12.85 -11.79
CA ALA A 340 -19.26 -14.25 -12.19
C ALA A 340 -18.76 -14.36 -13.64
N GLU A 341 -18.28 -15.55 -14.04
CA GLU A 341 -18.08 -15.84 -15.47
C GLU A 341 -19.43 -16.14 -16.14
N PRO A 342 -19.66 -15.70 -17.40
CA PRO A 342 -18.70 -15.07 -18.31
C PRO A 342 -18.56 -13.55 -18.17
N ASP A 343 -19.45 -12.87 -17.43
CA ASP A 343 -19.55 -11.41 -17.36
C ASP A 343 -18.24 -10.72 -16.95
N ARG A 344 -17.46 -11.37 -16.07
CA ARG A 344 -16.13 -10.91 -15.65
C ARG A 344 -15.11 -10.75 -16.79
N ASN A 345 -15.33 -11.41 -17.92
CA ASN A 345 -14.51 -11.31 -19.13
C ASN A 345 -15.35 -10.85 -20.34
N GLY A 346 -16.50 -10.22 -20.10
CA GLY A 346 -17.38 -9.70 -21.15
C GLY A 346 -16.75 -8.59 -22.00
N PRO A 347 -17.38 -8.24 -23.14
CA PRO A 347 -16.78 -7.37 -24.16
C PRO A 347 -16.40 -5.96 -23.68
N GLY A 348 -17.07 -5.40 -22.67
CA GLY A 348 -16.74 -4.08 -22.11
C GLY A 348 -15.66 -4.08 -21.01
N VAL A 349 -15.27 -5.26 -20.51
CA VAL A 349 -14.30 -5.37 -19.40
C VAL A 349 -12.90 -4.87 -19.78
N PRO A 350 -12.34 -5.16 -20.97
CA PRO A 350 -11.03 -4.64 -21.35
C PRO A 350 -10.96 -3.10 -21.33
N GLU A 351 -12.00 -2.42 -21.80
CA GLU A 351 -12.08 -0.96 -21.82
C GLU A 351 -12.17 -0.37 -20.40
N GLU A 352 -13.00 -0.97 -19.53
CA GLU A 352 -13.10 -0.55 -18.13
C GLU A 352 -11.77 -0.78 -17.39
N ARG A 353 -11.07 -1.89 -17.62
CA ARG A 353 -9.73 -2.12 -17.05
C ARG A 353 -8.74 -1.06 -17.50
N ALA A 354 -8.69 -0.76 -18.80
CA ALA A 354 -7.83 0.28 -19.34
C ALA A 354 -8.14 1.67 -18.73
N LEU A 355 -9.43 1.97 -18.51
CA LEU A 355 -9.86 3.17 -17.82
C LEU A 355 -9.38 3.18 -16.35
N LEU A 356 -9.57 2.09 -15.62
CA LEU A 356 -9.12 1.96 -14.23
C LEU A 356 -7.62 2.14 -14.09
N TYR A 357 -6.81 1.59 -15.00
CA TYR A 357 -5.36 1.83 -14.99
C TYR A 357 -5.00 3.30 -15.18
N ARG A 358 -5.68 4.01 -16.09
CA ARG A 358 -5.45 5.45 -16.27
C ARG A 358 -5.85 6.25 -15.04
N LEU A 359 -7.02 5.95 -14.47
CA LEU A 359 -7.53 6.63 -13.28
C LEU A 359 -6.65 6.40 -12.06
N TRP A 360 -6.16 5.16 -11.88
CA TRP A 360 -5.31 4.77 -10.76
C TRP A 360 -4.03 5.60 -10.71
N ARG A 361 -3.39 5.84 -11.87
CA ARG A 361 -2.17 6.67 -11.98
C ARG A 361 -2.34 8.13 -11.55
N VAL A 362 -3.57 8.64 -11.48
CA VAL A 362 -3.85 10.03 -11.10
C VAL A 362 -4.49 10.14 -9.72
N ILE A 363 -5.15 9.06 -9.27
CA ILE A 363 -5.85 9.03 -7.98
C ILE A 363 -4.92 8.58 -6.85
N SER A 364 -4.10 7.56 -7.10
CA SER A 364 -3.19 6.96 -6.14
C SER A 364 -1.89 7.74 -5.94
#